data_AF-A0A4R2ITI7-F1
#
_entry.id   AF-A0A4R2ITI7-F1
#
_cell.length_a   1.000
_cell.length_b   1.000
_cell.length_c   1.000
_cell.angle_alpha   90.00
_cell.angle_beta   90.00
_cell.angle_gamma   90.00
#
_symmetry.space_group_name_H-M   'P 1'
#
loop_
_entity.id
_entity.type
_entity.pdbx_description
1 polymer ?
#
loop_
_entity_poly.entity_id
_entity_poly.type
_entity_poly.pdbx_seq_one_letter_code
_entity_poly.pdbx_strand_id
1 'polypeptide(L)'
;MITLSEDDYEVEFSVPRVPEPENWLNVQSITTHPDFPTDPSAPLISPFIAAAQAFGGDFPKFGEMLGSFHSFADQKWPVLERAYGFYLKEDWPLFDRAMSELLDGEWPENPSMLQRYDVLHRVIAIGLLPLGPGGEYLAAKQEIWAASPATDGFVGYCASMDDAELAGLQRRLFDQIRRMIGERAIWSPALALMYLDIFKREAPSGWRLPGEDFHILRDAYQQSYELCSQALYLLVAAKNVEEGRDATKICAADYSSGWVPQIDGNQKKLPKTIAQFKKLTSELKELYLEKFPVTRSVWDTFFNRRTRNAIAHADVDFVVSSGMITTGKGDELTYIDFVKSTVGQLQMLILFTDYVKLCRIYGHWRRAIDESPNQPT
;
A
#
# COMPACT_ATOMS: atom_id res chain seq x y z
N MET A 1 23.87 12.52 42.41
CA MET A 1 23.28 13.88 42.44
C MET A 1 23.98 14.65 41.33
N ILE A 2 23.39 14.58 40.14
CA ILE A 2 23.92 15.14 38.89
C ILE A 2 22.96 16.27 38.56
N THR A 3 23.44 17.50 38.64
CA THR A 3 22.75 18.70 38.19
C THR A 3 22.68 18.66 36.66
N LEU A 4 21.47 18.53 36.13
CA LEU A 4 21.17 18.76 34.72
C LEU A 4 20.93 20.26 34.56
N SER A 5 21.73 20.95 33.74
CA SER A 5 21.39 22.28 33.26
C SER A 5 20.43 22.13 32.08
N GLU A 6 19.27 22.78 32.18
CA GLU A 6 18.38 23.08 31.07
C GLU A 6 19.06 24.16 30.23
N ASP A 7 19.84 23.75 29.23
CA ASP A 7 20.20 24.65 28.13
C ASP A 7 19.50 24.14 26.87
N ASP A 8 18.60 24.98 26.37
CA ASP A 8 17.91 24.85 25.09
C ASP A 8 18.90 24.56 23.96
N TYR A 9 18.86 23.35 23.41
CA TYR A 9 19.49 23.07 22.13
C TYR A 9 18.60 23.60 21.00
N GLU A 10 18.57 24.93 20.81
CA GLU A 10 18.24 25.48 19.50
C GLU A 10 19.35 25.06 18.54
N VAL A 11 19.06 24.08 17.68
CA VAL A 11 19.91 23.77 16.53
C VAL A 11 19.74 24.92 15.54
N GLU A 12 20.54 25.99 15.69
CA GLU A 12 20.69 27.00 14.65
C GLU A 12 21.33 26.34 13.42
N PHE A 13 20.49 26.02 12.43
CA PHE A 13 20.96 25.71 11.09
C PHE A 13 21.58 26.98 10.51
N SER A 14 22.90 27.13 10.60
CA SER A 14 23.60 28.14 9.80
C SER A 14 23.52 27.70 8.34
N VAL A 15 22.51 28.20 7.63
CA VAL A 15 22.52 28.11 6.16
C VAL A 15 23.78 28.88 5.72
N PRO A 16 24.73 28.24 5.01
CA PRO A 16 25.91 28.94 4.52
C PRO A 16 25.45 30.19 3.78
N ARG A 17 26.04 31.36 4.08
CA ARG A 17 25.79 32.57 3.30
C ARG A 17 26.10 32.25 1.85
N VAL A 18 25.04 32.26 1.04
CA VAL A 18 25.12 32.13 -0.41
C VAL A 18 26.10 33.22 -0.88
N PRO A 19 27.24 32.89 -1.52
CA PRO A 19 28.17 33.89 -2.02
C PRO A 19 27.45 34.81 -3.01
N GLU A 20 27.80 36.11 -3.00
CA GLU A 20 27.15 37.11 -3.84
C GLU A 20 27.13 36.72 -5.34
N PRO A 21 26.06 37.07 -6.06
CA PRO A 21 25.69 36.51 -7.37
C PRO A 21 26.71 36.71 -8.51
N GLU A 22 27.74 37.53 -8.33
CA GLU A 22 28.66 37.89 -9.42
C GLU A 22 29.58 36.74 -9.89
N ASN A 23 29.75 35.68 -9.09
CA ASN A 23 30.63 34.55 -9.45
C ASN A 23 29.91 33.26 -9.91
N TRP A 24 28.57 33.28 -10.06
CA TRP A 24 27.78 32.08 -10.35
C TRP A 24 27.60 31.77 -11.84
N LEU A 25 28.01 32.66 -12.73
CA LEU A 25 27.76 32.54 -14.17
C LEU A 25 28.45 31.34 -14.84
N ASN A 26 29.37 30.64 -14.18
CA ASN A 26 30.18 29.58 -14.79
C ASN A 26 30.22 28.24 -14.03
N VAL A 27 29.44 28.05 -12.95
CA VAL A 27 29.43 26.77 -12.22
C VAL A 27 28.03 26.18 -12.21
N GLN A 28 27.84 25.19 -13.08
CA GLN A 28 26.63 24.40 -13.21
C GLN A 28 26.61 23.32 -12.11
N SER A 29 25.97 23.60 -10.98
CA SER A 29 25.66 22.56 -9.99
C SER A 29 24.29 21.96 -10.30
N ILE A 30 24.27 20.89 -11.10
CA ILE A 30 23.10 20.01 -11.19
C ILE A 30 23.14 19.11 -9.95
N THR A 31 22.51 19.54 -8.86
CA THR A 31 22.16 18.61 -7.78
C THR A 31 20.76 18.11 -8.05
N THR A 32 20.63 16.99 -8.76
CA THR A 32 19.38 16.22 -8.74
C THR A 32 19.29 15.59 -7.35
N HIS A 33 18.53 16.20 -6.45
CA HIS A 33 18.15 15.51 -5.23
C HIS A 33 17.06 14.49 -5.64
N PRO A 34 17.35 13.17 -5.62
CA PRO A 34 16.45 12.18 -6.23
C PRO A 34 15.07 12.14 -5.59
N ASP A 35 14.95 12.62 -4.35
CA ASP A 35 13.69 12.63 -3.59
C ASP A 35 12.80 13.85 -3.80
N PHE A 36 13.18 14.81 -4.65
CA PHE A 36 12.36 15.98 -4.93
C PHE A 36 12.00 16.09 -6.41
N PRO A 37 10.74 16.43 -6.74
CA PRO A 37 10.39 16.87 -8.08
C PRO A 37 11.24 18.08 -8.47
N THR A 38 11.45 18.24 -9.76
CA THR A 38 12.26 19.33 -10.30
C THR A 38 11.43 20.20 -11.23
N ASP A 39 11.66 21.52 -11.23
CA ASP A 39 11.16 22.40 -12.26
C ASP A 39 12.26 22.57 -13.34
N PRO A 40 12.10 21.96 -14.53
CA PRO A 40 13.11 22.05 -15.58
C PRO A 40 13.23 23.46 -16.19
N SER A 41 12.26 24.34 -15.92
CA SER A 41 12.25 25.72 -16.39
C SER A 41 12.79 26.73 -15.37
N ALA A 42 12.96 26.32 -14.10
CA ALA A 42 13.42 27.21 -13.05
C ALA A 42 14.93 27.51 -13.16
N PRO A 43 15.35 28.78 -12.95
CA PRO A 43 16.76 29.15 -12.99
C PRO A 43 17.48 28.59 -11.76
N LEU A 44 18.56 27.80 -11.96
CA LEU A 44 19.64 27.37 -11.03
C LEU A 44 19.31 27.08 -9.53
N ILE A 45 18.05 27.04 -9.12
CA ILE A 45 17.63 26.77 -7.75
C ILE A 45 17.71 25.26 -7.54
N SER A 46 18.50 24.84 -6.56
CA SER A 46 18.55 23.45 -6.15
C SER A 46 17.14 22.94 -5.81
N PRO A 47 16.72 21.75 -6.29
CA PRO A 47 15.44 21.14 -5.94
C PRO A 47 15.20 21.08 -4.42
N PHE A 48 16.29 20.92 -3.64
CA PHE A 48 16.26 20.98 -2.19
C PHE A 48 15.84 22.35 -1.65
N ILE A 49 16.37 23.45 -2.22
CA ILE A 49 16.02 24.82 -1.81
C ILE A 49 14.57 25.12 -2.20
N ALA A 50 14.16 24.73 -3.41
CA ALA A 50 12.77 24.88 -3.85
C ALA A 50 11.81 24.12 -2.93
N ALA A 51 12.18 22.90 -2.51
CA ALA A 51 11.44 22.13 -1.54
C ALA A 51 11.38 22.84 -0.18
N ALA A 52 12.52 23.27 0.38
CA ALA A 52 12.55 23.99 1.65
C ALA A 52 11.65 25.23 1.64
N GLN A 53 11.59 25.96 0.53
CA GLN A 53 10.67 27.10 0.35
C GLN A 53 9.19 26.67 0.31
N ALA A 54 8.87 25.59 -0.43
CA ALA A 54 7.51 25.08 -0.54
C ALA A 54 6.97 24.50 0.79
N PHE A 55 7.82 23.76 1.52
CA PHE A 55 7.47 23.16 2.80
C PHE A 55 7.59 24.15 3.97
N GLY A 56 8.34 25.23 3.85
CA GLY A 56 8.56 26.20 4.92
C GLY A 56 8.96 25.52 6.23
N GLY A 57 8.26 25.83 7.32
CA GLY A 57 8.52 25.25 8.65
C GLY A 57 8.28 23.74 8.78
N ASP A 58 7.61 23.08 7.82
CA ASP A 58 7.39 21.63 7.86
C ASP A 58 8.46 20.83 7.10
N PHE A 59 9.44 21.51 6.49
CA PHE A 59 10.52 20.84 5.78
C PHE A 59 11.29 19.83 6.64
N PRO A 60 11.63 20.12 7.92
CA PRO A 60 12.27 19.15 8.80
C PRO A 60 11.42 17.90 9.03
N LYS A 61 10.11 18.04 9.25
CA LYS A 61 9.19 16.91 9.46
C LYS A 61 9.07 16.02 8.23
N PHE A 62 9.01 16.63 7.04
CA PHE A 62 9.07 15.87 5.80
C PHE A 62 10.41 15.13 5.67
N GLY A 63 11.52 15.79 6.00
CA GLY A 63 12.85 15.16 6.03
C GLY A 63 12.93 13.97 6.99
N GLU A 64 12.36 14.07 8.18
CA GLU A 64 12.26 12.96 9.15
C GLU A 64 11.43 11.80 8.61
N MET A 65 10.28 12.09 7.99
CA MET A 65 9.42 11.08 7.35
C MET A 65 10.17 10.34 6.24
N LEU A 66 10.82 11.09 5.34
CA LEU A 66 11.58 10.55 4.21
C LEU A 66 12.79 9.74 4.68
N GLY A 67 13.54 10.28 5.66
CA GLY A 67 14.67 9.59 6.29
C GLY A 67 14.26 8.29 6.97
N SER A 68 13.11 8.29 7.67
CA SER A 68 12.55 7.09 8.30
C SER A 68 12.20 6.03 7.26
N PHE A 69 11.56 6.42 6.15
CA PHE A 69 11.24 5.50 5.07
C PHE A 69 12.50 4.92 4.43
N HIS A 70 13.49 5.74 4.08
CA HIS A 70 14.74 5.26 3.49
C HIS A 70 15.52 4.37 4.44
N SER A 71 15.59 4.73 5.73
CA SER A 71 16.20 3.86 6.75
C SER A 71 15.51 2.50 6.81
N PHE A 72 14.18 2.46 6.75
CA PHE A 72 13.44 1.20 6.70
C PHE A 72 13.72 0.42 5.42
N ALA A 73 13.62 1.07 4.26
CA ALA A 73 13.78 0.46 2.94
C ALA A 73 15.20 -0.07 2.69
N ASP A 74 16.23 0.58 3.22
CA ASP A 74 17.61 0.18 2.98
C ASP A 74 18.14 -0.79 4.04
N GLN A 75 17.77 -0.61 5.30
CA GLN A 75 18.36 -1.37 6.41
C GLN A 75 17.49 -2.54 6.86
N LYS A 76 16.17 -2.34 6.96
CA LYS A 76 15.25 -3.33 7.54
C LYS A 76 14.56 -4.18 6.47
N TRP A 77 14.25 -3.62 5.30
CA TRP A 77 13.57 -4.33 4.21
C TRP A 77 14.30 -5.60 3.74
N PRO A 78 15.64 -5.63 3.55
CA PRO A 78 16.33 -6.85 3.09
C PRO A 78 16.21 -8.01 4.08
N VAL A 79 16.16 -7.73 5.38
CA VAL A 79 15.97 -8.75 6.43
C VAL A 79 14.51 -9.21 6.45
N LEU A 80 13.58 -8.25 6.36
CA LEU A 80 12.16 -8.50 6.30
C LEU A 80 11.79 -9.40 5.11
N GLU A 81 12.35 -9.14 3.93
CA GLU A 81 12.11 -9.95 2.72
C GLU A 81 12.54 -11.40 2.92
N ARG A 82 13.71 -11.62 3.53
CA ARG A 82 14.16 -12.97 3.90
C ARG A 82 13.23 -13.63 4.91
N ALA A 83 12.86 -12.90 5.97
CA ALA A 83 11.92 -13.38 6.98
C ALA A 83 10.59 -13.79 6.35
N TYR A 84 10.05 -12.98 5.44
CA TYR A 84 8.82 -13.30 4.71
C TYR A 84 8.96 -14.56 3.84
N GLY A 85 10.11 -14.73 3.19
CA GLY A 85 10.43 -15.95 2.45
C GLY A 85 10.42 -17.21 3.33
N PHE A 86 10.93 -17.14 4.55
CA PHE A 86 10.88 -18.24 5.52
C PHE A 86 9.45 -18.46 6.05
N TYR A 87 8.73 -17.38 6.36
CA TYR A 87 7.32 -17.41 6.77
C TYR A 87 6.42 -18.13 5.74
N LEU A 88 6.58 -17.84 4.45
CA LEU A 88 5.80 -18.48 3.37
C LEU A 88 6.12 -19.96 3.18
N LYS A 89 7.26 -20.43 3.71
CA LYS A 89 7.68 -21.84 3.69
C LYS A 89 7.45 -22.52 5.04
N GLU A 90 6.98 -21.77 6.04
CA GLU A 90 6.85 -22.21 7.43
C GLU A 90 8.17 -22.75 8.03
N ASP A 91 9.31 -22.20 7.57
CA ASP A 91 10.63 -22.50 8.12
C ASP A 91 10.88 -21.68 9.39
N TRP A 92 10.24 -22.10 10.48
CA TRP A 92 10.25 -21.37 11.75
C TRP A 92 11.64 -21.11 12.33
N PRO A 93 12.61 -22.06 12.30
CA PRO A 93 13.96 -21.79 12.79
C PRO A 93 14.68 -20.65 12.05
N LEU A 94 14.57 -20.59 10.72
CA LEU A 94 15.17 -19.50 9.95
C LEU A 94 14.37 -18.21 10.05
N PHE A 95 13.05 -18.30 10.12
CA PHE A 95 12.17 -17.17 10.39
C PHE A 95 12.50 -16.51 11.73
N ASP A 96 12.57 -17.27 12.82
CA ASP A 96 12.81 -16.74 14.17
C ASP A 96 14.19 -16.07 14.25
N ARG A 97 15.20 -16.63 13.58
CA ARG A 97 16.53 -15.99 13.45
C ARG A 97 16.46 -14.66 12.70
N ALA A 98 15.76 -14.62 11.57
CA ALA A 98 15.60 -13.40 10.78
C ALA A 98 14.77 -12.34 11.53
N MET A 99 13.76 -12.74 12.31
CA MET A 99 12.99 -11.83 13.16
C MET A 99 13.82 -11.26 14.32
N SER A 100 14.69 -12.07 14.93
CA SER A 100 15.64 -11.61 15.94
C SER A 100 16.62 -10.57 15.38
N GLU A 101 17.14 -10.79 14.16
CA GLU A 101 17.94 -9.78 13.44
C GLU A 101 17.14 -8.51 13.14
N LEU A 102 15.91 -8.66 12.62
CA LEU A 102 15.07 -7.53 12.22
C LEU A 102 14.69 -6.62 13.40
N LEU A 103 14.43 -7.23 14.55
CA LEU A 103 13.99 -6.57 15.79
C LEU A 103 15.13 -6.35 16.79
N ASP A 104 16.39 -6.39 16.34
CA ASP A 104 17.57 -6.08 17.16
C ASP A 104 17.63 -6.86 18.48
N GLY A 105 17.21 -8.13 18.46
CA GLY A 105 17.20 -9.04 19.61
C GLY A 105 15.91 -9.04 20.44
N GLU A 106 14.96 -8.14 20.17
CA GLU A 106 13.68 -8.06 20.90
C GLU A 106 12.70 -9.22 20.55
N TRP A 107 13.06 -10.09 19.60
CA TRP A 107 12.25 -11.26 19.27
C TRP A 107 12.31 -12.31 20.41
N PRO A 108 11.16 -12.83 20.89
CA PRO A 108 11.14 -13.80 21.98
C PRO A 108 11.92 -15.09 21.65
N GLU A 109 12.56 -15.69 22.66
CA GLU A 109 13.27 -16.98 22.49
C GLU A 109 12.32 -18.12 22.09
N ASN A 110 11.08 -18.10 22.58
CA ASN A 110 10.06 -19.11 22.31
C ASN A 110 8.76 -18.43 21.81
N PRO A 111 8.74 -17.95 20.55
CA PRO A 111 7.59 -17.24 20.02
C PRO A 111 6.43 -18.21 19.78
N SER A 112 5.22 -17.77 20.15
CA SER A 112 3.98 -18.47 19.81
C SER A 112 3.73 -18.48 18.30
N MET A 113 2.92 -19.42 17.81
CA MET A 113 2.49 -19.41 16.41
C MET A 113 1.78 -18.10 16.03
N LEU A 114 0.95 -17.55 16.92
CA LEU A 114 0.31 -16.26 16.68
C LEU A 114 1.34 -15.14 16.45
N GLN A 115 2.41 -15.08 17.25
CA GLN A 115 3.49 -14.11 17.04
C GLN A 115 4.18 -14.32 15.69
N ARG A 116 4.44 -15.56 15.29
CA ARG A 116 5.04 -15.89 13.98
C ARG A 116 4.17 -15.46 12.81
N TYR A 117 2.85 -15.58 12.92
CA TYR A 117 1.92 -15.11 11.88
C TYR A 117 1.71 -13.59 11.91
N ASP A 118 1.77 -12.92 13.07
CA ASP A 118 1.33 -11.52 13.19
C ASP A 118 2.45 -10.47 13.11
N VAL A 119 3.57 -10.69 13.79
CA VAL A 119 4.55 -9.62 14.03
C VAL A 119 5.22 -9.15 12.74
N LEU A 120 5.53 -10.07 11.82
CA LEU A 120 6.11 -9.74 10.52
C LEU A 120 5.23 -8.74 9.73
N HIS A 121 3.92 -8.97 9.67
CA HIS A 121 2.98 -8.09 8.96
C HIS A 121 2.80 -6.75 9.65
N ARG A 122 2.87 -6.72 10.99
CA ARG A 122 2.92 -5.45 11.73
C ARG A 122 4.16 -4.63 11.40
N VAL A 123 5.32 -5.26 11.28
CA VAL A 123 6.56 -4.54 10.90
C VAL A 123 6.43 -3.96 9.49
N ILE A 124 5.85 -4.72 8.54
CA ILE A 124 5.54 -4.20 7.20
C ILE A 124 4.62 -2.98 7.29
N ALA A 125 3.50 -3.11 8.02
CA ALA A 125 2.51 -2.05 8.13
C ALA A 125 3.11 -0.79 8.76
N ILE A 126 3.89 -0.92 9.84
CA ILE A 126 4.53 0.22 10.53
C ILE A 126 5.58 0.88 9.63
N GLY A 127 6.43 0.10 8.97
CA GLY A 127 7.50 0.63 8.13
C GLY A 127 7.00 1.35 6.87
N LEU A 128 5.81 0.99 6.38
CA LEU A 128 5.19 1.57 5.19
C LEU A 128 4.04 2.54 5.50
N LEU A 129 3.66 2.70 6.77
CA LEU A 129 2.63 3.65 7.21
C LEU A 129 2.93 5.09 6.77
N PRO A 130 4.18 5.59 6.78
CA PRO A 130 4.50 6.94 6.32
C PRO A 130 4.12 7.23 4.86
N LEU A 131 3.92 6.18 4.03
CA LEU A 131 3.54 6.32 2.63
C LEU A 131 2.02 6.55 2.43
N GLY A 132 1.21 6.42 3.49
CA GLY A 132 -0.25 6.64 3.51
C GLY A 132 -0.70 7.55 4.64
N PRO A 133 -0.18 8.79 4.72
CA PRO A 133 -0.39 9.70 5.85
C PRO A 133 -1.84 10.18 6.02
N GLY A 134 -2.72 9.99 5.03
CA GLY A 134 -4.15 10.29 5.15
C GLY A 134 -4.93 9.29 6.01
N GLY A 135 -4.29 8.21 6.46
CA GLY A 135 -4.90 7.20 7.33
C GLY A 135 -5.81 6.22 6.58
N GLU A 136 -5.74 6.18 5.25
CA GLU A 136 -6.58 5.36 4.38
C GLU A 136 -6.51 3.87 4.75
N TYR A 137 -5.30 3.35 4.99
CA TYR A 137 -5.08 1.96 5.43
C TYR A 137 -5.81 1.66 6.74
N LEU A 138 -5.67 2.52 7.74
CA LEU A 138 -6.27 2.30 9.06
C LEU A 138 -7.79 2.34 9.00
N ALA A 139 -8.36 3.30 8.25
CA ALA A 139 -9.80 3.42 8.07
C ALA A 139 -10.40 2.19 7.38
N ALA A 140 -9.82 1.74 6.26
CA ALA A 140 -10.26 0.54 5.56
C ALA A 140 -10.07 -0.73 6.41
N LYS A 141 -8.95 -0.84 7.13
CA LYS A 141 -8.68 -1.95 8.04
C LYS A 141 -9.74 -2.07 9.14
N GLN A 142 -10.12 -0.96 9.76
CA GLN A 142 -11.15 -0.95 10.80
C GLN A 142 -12.49 -1.48 10.29
N GLU A 143 -12.93 -1.01 9.12
CA GLU A 143 -14.18 -1.48 8.49
C GLU A 143 -14.12 -2.98 8.16
N ILE A 144 -13.03 -3.44 7.54
CA ILE A 144 -12.87 -4.84 7.15
C ILE A 144 -12.82 -5.76 8.39
N TRP A 145 -12.11 -5.37 9.45
CA TRP A 145 -12.03 -6.17 10.67
C TRP A 145 -13.36 -6.22 11.41
N ALA A 146 -14.11 -5.11 11.42
CA ALA A 146 -15.47 -5.09 11.99
C ALA A 146 -16.41 -6.06 11.26
N ALA A 147 -16.25 -6.20 9.95
CA ALA A 147 -16.99 -7.14 9.11
C ALA A 147 -16.46 -8.59 9.16
N SER A 148 -15.33 -8.82 9.85
CA SER A 148 -14.63 -10.12 9.90
C SER A 148 -14.45 -10.65 11.32
N PRO A 149 -15.50 -10.66 12.16
CA PRO A 149 -15.40 -11.15 13.53
C PRO A 149 -15.03 -12.64 13.53
N ALA A 150 -14.29 -13.08 14.56
CA ALA A 150 -13.90 -14.47 14.79
C ALA A 150 -15.11 -15.33 15.24
N THR A 151 -16.15 -15.39 14.41
CA THR A 151 -17.33 -16.23 14.59
C THR A 151 -17.06 -17.63 14.04
N ASP A 152 -17.75 -18.64 14.59
CA ASP A 152 -17.63 -20.03 14.11
C ASP A 152 -17.86 -20.15 12.59
N GLY A 153 -18.77 -19.35 12.03
CA GLY A 153 -19.06 -19.35 10.59
C GLY A 153 -17.87 -18.88 9.75
N PHE A 154 -17.25 -17.75 10.11
CA PHE A 154 -16.16 -17.19 9.31
C PHE A 154 -14.84 -17.92 9.56
N VAL A 155 -14.57 -18.28 10.81
CA VAL A 155 -13.43 -19.12 11.20
C VAL A 155 -13.52 -20.49 10.51
N GLY A 156 -14.70 -21.11 10.52
CA GLY A 156 -14.97 -22.36 9.81
C GLY A 156 -14.80 -22.23 8.29
N TYR A 157 -15.24 -21.12 7.70
CA TYR A 157 -14.97 -20.84 6.29
C TYR A 157 -13.47 -20.75 6.01
N CYS A 158 -12.71 -19.98 6.79
CA CYS A 158 -11.26 -19.87 6.65
C CYS A 158 -10.55 -21.22 6.79
N ALA A 159 -11.00 -22.08 7.71
CA ALA A 159 -10.45 -23.43 7.90
C ALA A 159 -10.75 -24.38 6.73
N SER A 160 -11.85 -24.15 6.00
CA SER A 160 -12.25 -24.92 4.81
C SER A 160 -11.49 -24.55 3.54
N MET A 161 -10.72 -23.45 3.57
CA MET A 161 -10.00 -22.96 2.41
C MET A 161 -8.79 -23.81 2.09
N ASP A 162 -8.43 -23.85 0.80
CA ASP A 162 -7.15 -24.41 0.37
C ASP A 162 -6.00 -23.51 0.85
N ASP A 163 -5.19 -24.04 1.77
CA ASP A 163 -4.04 -23.37 2.36
C ASP A 163 -3.00 -22.97 1.30
N ALA A 164 -2.82 -23.81 0.26
CA ALA A 164 -1.90 -23.51 -0.84
C ALA A 164 -2.39 -22.32 -1.68
N GLU A 165 -3.71 -22.19 -1.86
CA GLU A 165 -4.31 -21.05 -2.56
C GLU A 165 -4.12 -19.75 -1.77
N LEU A 166 -4.40 -19.78 -0.46
CA LEU A 166 -4.20 -18.63 0.42
C LEU A 166 -2.74 -18.21 0.50
N ALA A 167 -1.83 -19.17 0.69
CA ALA A 167 -0.39 -18.92 0.69
C ALA A 167 0.10 -18.37 -0.67
N GLY A 168 -0.44 -18.88 -1.78
CA GLY A 168 -0.16 -18.38 -3.12
C GLY A 168 -0.65 -16.95 -3.37
N LEU A 169 -1.84 -16.59 -2.86
CA LEU A 169 -2.33 -15.20 -2.90
C LEU A 169 -1.47 -14.29 -2.03
N GLN A 170 -1.15 -14.70 -0.80
CA GLN A 170 -0.30 -13.96 0.13
C GLN A 170 1.08 -13.67 -0.46
N ARG A 171 1.71 -14.69 -1.09
CA ARG A 171 2.99 -14.55 -1.78
C ARG A 171 2.92 -13.51 -2.89
N ARG A 172 1.92 -13.58 -3.78
CA ARG A 172 1.79 -12.64 -4.91
C ARG A 172 1.55 -11.20 -4.46
N LEU A 173 0.74 -11.00 -3.41
CA LEU A 173 0.56 -9.67 -2.81
C LEU A 173 1.88 -9.13 -2.24
N PHE A 174 2.62 -9.94 -1.50
CA PHE A 174 3.92 -9.54 -0.95
C PHE A 174 4.97 -9.29 -2.03
N ASP A 175 5.04 -10.13 -3.06
CA ASP A 175 5.94 -9.94 -4.20
C ASP A 175 5.69 -8.61 -4.92
N GLN A 176 4.43 -8.16 -4.98
CA GLN A 176 4.09 -6.86 -5.53
C GLN A 176 4.53 -5.70 -4.62
N ILE A 177 4.37 -5.83 -3.29
CA ILE A 177 4.96 -4.86 -2.34
C ILE A 177 6.47 -4.79 -2.54
N ARG A 178 7.14 -5.95 -2.59
CA ARG A 178 8.58 -6.07 -2.82
C ARG A 178 9.03 -5.40 -4.10
N ARG A 179 8.32 -5.65 -5.20
CA ARG A 179 8.57 -4.98 -6.48
C ARG A 179 8.49 -3.46 -6.32
N MET A 180 7.40 -2.96 -5.74
CA MET A 180 7.21 -1.52 -5.54
C MET A 180 8.30 -0.89 -4.67
N ILE A 181 8.75 -1.56 -3.60
CA ILE A 181 9.89 -1.08 -2.78
C ILE A 181 11.20 -1.12 -3.56
N GLY A 182 11.40 -2.10 -4.43
CA GLY A 182 12.54 -2.17 -5.36
C GLY A 182 12.57 -1.01 -6.35
N GLU A 183 11.39 -0.55 -6.79
CA GLU A 183 11.19 0.57 -7.73
C GLU A 183 11.13 1.94 -7.03
N ARG A 184 11.46 2.03 -5.73
CA ARG A 184 11.28 3.25 -4.92
C ARG A 184 11.94 4.51 -5.45
N ALA A 185 13.10 4.41 -6.10
CA ALA A 185 13.78 5.57 -6.67
C ALA A 185 12.96 6.25 -7.78
N ILE A 186 12.05 5.51 -8.43
CA ILE A 186 11.20 6.03 -9.51
C ILE A 186 10.06 6.87 -8.95
N TRP A 187 9.47 6.44 -7.83
CA TRP A 187 8.26 7.07 -7.28
C TRP A 187 8.48 7.88 -6.00
N SER A 188 9.62 7.74 -5.30
CA SER A 188 9.88 8.48 -4.05
C SER A 188 9.78 10.01 -4.18
N PRO A 189 10.15 10.66 -5.31
CA PRO A 189 9.93 12.11 -5.41
C PRO A 189 8.45 12.52 -5.39
N ALA A 190 7.51 11.60 -5.66
CA ALA A 190 6.09 11.88 -5.49
C ALA A 190 5.69 12.06 -4.00
N LEU A 191 6.46 11.53 -3.05
CA LEU A 191 6.17 11.67 -1.62
C LEU A 191 6.16 13.12 -1.17
N ALA A 192 7.02 13.96 -1.75
CA ALA A 192 7.01 15.41 -1.49
C ALA A 192 5.66 16.03 -1.85
N LEU A 193 5.13 15.66 -3.01
CA LEU A 193 3.83 16.15 -3.51
C LEU A 193 2.66 15.58 -2.72
N MET A 194 2.72 14.29 -2.35
CA MET A 194 1.72 13.67 -1.47
C MET A 194 1.68 14.38 -0.13
N TYR A 195 2.84 14.66 0.48
CA TYR A 195 2.96 15.39 1.75
C TYR A 195 2.27 16.75 1.68
N LEU A 196 2.54 17.54 0.63
CA LEU A 196 1.89 18.85 0.43
C LEU A 196 0.36 18.73 0.34
N ASP A 197 -0.17 17.72 -0.35
CA ASP A 197 -1.62 17.53 -0.51
C ASP A 197 -2.33 17.32 0.85
N ILE A 198 -1.77 16.52 1.75
CA ILE A 198 -2.37 16.24 3.08
C ILE A 198 -2.50 17.52 3.90
N PHE A 199 -1.47 18.38 3.82
CA PHE A 199 -1.46 19.66 4.51
C PHE A 199 -2.14 20.78 3.70
N LYS A 200 -2.81 20.44 2.59
CA LYS A 200 -3.54 21.35 1.70
C LYS A 200 -2.66 22.51 1.22
N ARG A 201 -1.40 22.22 0.92
CA ARG A 201 -0.44 23.19 0.40
C ARG A 201 -0.31 23.04 -1.11
N GLU A 202 -0.18 24.17 -1.78
CA GLU A 202 0.04 24.19 -3.21
C GLU A 202 1.48 23.76 -3.51
N ALA A 203 1.62 22.77 -4.41
CA ALA A 203 2.90 22.45 -4.99
C ALA A 203 3.34 23.57 -5.95
N PRO A 204 4.65 23.88 -6.05
CA PRO A 204 5.15 24.82 -7.04
C PRO A 204 4.73 24.44 -8.47
N SER A 205 4.24 25.41 -9.24
CA SER A 205 3.57 25.19 -10.53
C SER A 205 4.43 24.53 -11.63
N GLY A 206 5.75 24.51 -11.48
CA GLY A 206 6.69 23.87 -12.39
C GLY A 206 7.22 22.51 -11.94
N TRP A 207 6.87 22.00 -10.76
CA TRP A 207 7.37 20.70 -10.30
C TRP A 207 6.91 19.57 -11.22
N ARG A 208 7.86 18.76 -11.67
CA ARG A 208 7.65 17.59 -12.52
C ARG A 208 8.43 16.39 -11.99
N LEU A 209 7.90 15.20 -12.25
CA LEU A 209 8.59 13.94 -12.02
C LEU A 209 9.24 13.47 -13.34
N PRO A 210 10.38 12.76 -13.30
CA PRO A 210 10.96 12.13 -14.49
C PRO A 210 9.98 11.13 -15.09
N GLY A 211 9.61 11.30 -16.36
CA GLY A 211 8.60 10.47 -17.03
C GLY A 211 9.14 9.17 -17.66
N GLU A 212 10.46 8.99 -17.71
CA GLU A 212 11.13 7.91 -18.47
C GLU A 212 10.68 6.51 -18.02
N ASP A 213 10.36 6.37 -16.74
CA ASP A 213 9.93 5.12 -16.11
C ASP A 213 8.39 4.93 -16.07
N PHE A 214 7.63 5.72 -16.83
CA PHE A 214 6.16 5.62 -16.89
C PHE A 214 5.67 4.19 -17.13
N HIS A 215 6.33 3.44 -18.02
CA HIS A 215 5.95 2.07 -18.36
C HIS A 215 6.11 1.09 -17.18
N ILE A 216 7.13 1.29 -16.33
CA ILE A 216 7.37 0.49 -15.11
C ILE A 216 6.24 0.74 -14.13
N LEU A 217 5.95 2.00 -13.84
CA LEU A 217 4.87 2.37 -12.92
C LEU A 217 3.50 1.95 -13.44
N ARG A 218 3.26 2.01 -14.76
CA ARG A 218 2.00 1.57 -15.38
C ARG A 218 1.75 0.09 -15.12
N ASP A 219 2.78 -0.73 -15.32
CA ASP A 219 2.69 -2.16 -15.06
C ASP A 219 2.51 -2.45 -13.55
N ALA A 220 3.25 -1.76 -12.68
CA ALA A 220 3.06 -1.86 -11.23
C ALA A 220 1.62 -1.49 -10.82
N TYR A 221 1.06 -0.41 -11.37
CA TYR A 221 -0.32 0.00 -11.12
C TYR A 221 -1.32 -1.09 -11.51
N GLN A 222 -1.19 -1.64 -12.72
CA GLN A 222 -2.11 -2.66 -13.25
C GLN A 222 -2.05 -3.94 -12.42
N GLN A 223 -0.84 -4.40 -12.09
CA GLN A 223 -0.65 -5.61 -11.29
C GLN A 223 -1.20 -5.47 -9.87
N SER A 224 -0.97 -4.32 -9.22
CA SER A 224 -1.54 -4.02 -7.90
C SER A 224 -3.07 -4.08 -7.92
N TYR A 225 -3.71 -3.49 -8.93
CA TYR A 225 -5.16 -3.53 -9.09
C TYR A 225 -5.71 -4.96 -9.25
N GLU A 226 -5.07 -5.75 -10.12
CA GLU A 226 -5.47 -7.13 -10.35
C GLU A 226 -5.30 -8.00 -9.11
N LEU A 227 -4.19 -7.86 -8.38
CA LEU A 227 -3.91 -8.64 -7.18
C LEU A 227 -4.85 -8.27 -6.02
N CYS A 228 -5.08 -6.98 -5.78
CA CYS A 228 -6.06 -6.53 -4.79
C CYS A 228 -7.47 -7.05 -5.14
N SER A 229 -7.84 -7.03 -6.42
CA SER A 229 -9.13 -7.55 -6.90
C SER A 229 -9.28 -9.05 -6.66
N GLN A 230 -8.19 -9.81 -6.72
CA GLN A 230 -8.20 -11.24 -6.43
C GLN A 230 -8.46 -11.56 -4.96
N ALA A 231 -8.17 -10.65 -4.02
CA ALA A 231 -8.42 -10.85 -2.59
C ALA A 231 -9.87 -10.50 -2.16
N LEU A 232 -10.62 -9.78 -3.00
CA LEU A 232 -11.97 -9.27 -2.65
C LEU A 232 -12.98 -10.36 -2.26
N TYR A 233 -12.80 -11.60 -2.72
CA TYR A 233 -13.73 -12.68 -2.35
C TYR A 233 -13.71 -12.99 -0.85
N LEU A 234 -12.61 -12.71 -0.15
CA LEU A 234 -12.50 -12.86 1.30
C LEU A 234 -13.40 -11.86 2.03
N LEU A 235 -13.51 -10.64 1.51
CA LEU A 235 -14.44 -9.63 2.03
C LEU A 235 -15.89 -10.06 1.79
N VAL A 236 -16.14 -10.65 0.62
CA VAL A 236 -17.45 -11.20 0.28
C VAL A 236 -17.88 -12.26 1.28
N ALA A 237 -17.00 -13.22 1.55
CA ALA A 237 -17.25 -14.27 2.50
C ALA A 237 -17.47 -13.75 3.93
N ALA A 238 -16.63 -12.83 4.40
CA ALA A 238 -16.73 -12.27 5.75
C ALA A 238 -18.06 -11.56 6.00
N LYS A 239 -18.43 -10.64 5.12
CA LYS A 239 -19.68 -9.88 5.26
C LYS A 239 -20.92 -10.72 4.96
N ASN A 240 -20.81 -11.82 4.19
CA ASN A 240 -21.87 -12.83 4.14
C ASN A 240 -22.12 -13.44 5.53
N VAL A 241 -21.06 -13.85 6.23
CA VAL A 241 -21.18 -14.42 7.57
C VAL A 241 -21.67 -13.38 8.59
N GLU A 242 -21.16 -12.14 8.53
CA GLU A 242 -21.63 -11.04 9.37
C GLU A 242 -23.15 -10.81 9.22
N GLU A 243 -23.66 -10.92 8.00
CA GLU A 243 -25.10 -10.82 7.69
C GLU A 243 -25.88 -12.14 7.95
N GLY A 244 -25.27 -13.13 8.60
CA GLY A 244 -25.91 -14.41 8.95
C GLY A 244 -26.14 -15.36 7.78
N ARG A 245 -25.42 -15.18 6.67
CA ARG A 245 -25.53 -15.98 5.44
C ARG A 245 -24.35 -16.96 5.31
N ASP A 246 -24.54 -17.95 4.45
CA ASP A 246 -23.48 -18.89 4.06
C ASP A 246 -22.32 -18.14 3.39
N ALA A 247 -21.10 -18.29 3.92
CA ALA A 247 -19.90 -17.62 3.44
C ALA A 247 -19.67 -17.80 1.94
N THR A 248 -20.06 -18.96 1.39
CA THR A 248 -19.81 -19.33 0.00
C THR A 248 -20.87 -18.83 -0.98
N LYS A 249 -22.04 -18.38 -0.49
CA LYS A 249 -23.19 -17.96 -1.31
C LYS A 249 -23.35 -16.45 -1.34
N ILE A 250 -23.21 -15.87 -2.53
CA ILE A 250 -23.28 -14.42 -2.74
C ILE A 250 -24.73 -13.96 -2.86
N CYS A 251 -25.53 -14.68 -3.66
CA CYS A 251 -26.95 -14.36 -3.85
C CYS A 251 -27.78 -15.62 -4.06
N ALA A 252 -29.10 -15.47 -3.90
CA ALA A 252 -30.06 -16.52 -4.23
C ALA A 252 -30.05 -16.86 -5.72
N ALA A 253 -30.56 -18.05 -6.07
CA ALA A 253 -30.57 -18.55 -7.44
C ALA A 253 -31.38 -17.67 -8.40
N ASP A 254 -32.38 -16.98 -7.88
CA ASP A 254 -33.29 -16.05 -8.57
C ASP A 254 -32.89 -14.58 -8.38
N TYR A 255 -31.77 -14.29 -7.71
CA TYR A 255 -31.31 -12.94 -7.36
C TYR A 255 -32.29 -12.14 -6.49
N SER A 256 -33.25 -12.80 -5.82
CA SER A 256 -34.21 -12.15 -4.92
C SER A 256 -33.58 -11.61 -3.63
N SER A 257 -32.40 -12.13 -3.26
CA SER A 257 -31.68 -11.78 -2.04
C SER A 257 -30.17 -12.00 -2.20
N GLY A 258 -29.39 -11.35 -1.32
CA GLY A 258 -27.93 -11.37 -1.30
C GLY A 258 -27.31 -10.15 -1.98
N TRP A 259 -26.12 -10.31 -2.54
CA TRP A 259 -25.35 -9.19 -3.09
C TRP A 259 -25.47 -9.13 -4.60
N VAL A 260 -26.30 -8.21 -5.05
CA VAL A 260 -26.61 -7.95 -6.45
C VAL A 260 -26.25 -6.48 -6.71
N PRO A 261 -25.00 -6.17 -7.12
CA PRO A 261 -24.62 -4.80 -7.43
C PRO A 261 -25.49 -4.27 -8.59
N GLN A 262 -25.70 -2.95 -8.63
CA GLN A 262 -26.48 -2.33 -9.68
C GLN A 262 -25.67 -2.31 -10.98
N ILE A 263 -25.95 -3.27 -11.88
CA ILE A 263 -25.33 -3.34 -13.21
C ILE A 263 -26.43 -3.20 -14.26
N ASP A 264 -26.30 -2.20 -15.12
CA ASP A 264 -27.16 -2.02 -16.28
C ASP A 264 -27.02 -3.23 -17.23
N GLY A 265 -28.09 -4.01 -17.35
CA GLY A 265 -28.35 -4.80 -18.56
C GLY A 265 -27.98 -6.29 -18.57
N ASN A 266 -27.47 -6.93 -17.50
CA ASN A 266 -27.49 -8.41 -17.45
C ASN A 266 -27.20 -9.05 -16.08
N GLN A 267 -28.24 -9.30 -15.27
CA GLN A 267 -28.14 -10.09 -14.03
C GLN A 267 -27.55 -11.50 -14.24
N LYS A 268 -27.59 -12.04 -15.47
CA LYS A 268 -26.99 -13.35 -15.81
C LYS A 268 -25.47 -13.41 -15.64
N LYS A 269 -24.78 -12.25 -15.55
CA LYS A 269 -23.33 -12.18 -15.35
C LYS A 269 -22.91 -12.14 -13.88
N LEU A 270 -23.87 -12.04 -12.96
CA LEU A 270 -23.56 -11.93 -11.53
C LEU A 270 -23.24 -13.31 -10.92
N PRO A 271 -22.23 -13.40 -10.05
CA PRO A 271 -21.85 -14.64 -9.40
C PRO A 271 -22.85 -14.98 -8.28
N LYS A 272 -23.23 -16.25 -8.22
CA LYS A 272 -24.05 -16.80 -7.13
C LYS A 272 -23.20 -17.36 -6.00
N THR A 273 -21.95 -17.72 -6.30
CA THR A 273 -21.02 -18.32 -5.33
C THR A 273 -19.65 -17.66 -5.40
N ILE A 274 -18.85 -17.81 -4.32
CA ILE A 274 -17.46 -17.36 -4.27
C ILE A 274 -16.63 -17.97 -5.42
N ALA A 275 -16.87 -19.23 -5.79
CA ALA A 275 -16.18 -19.87 -6.91
C ALA A 275 -16.49 -19.21 -8.26
N GLN A 276 -17.71 -18.71 -8.45
CA GLN A 276 -18.07 -17.93 -9.65
C GLN A 276 -17.49 -16.52 -9.58
N PHE A 277 -17.49 -15.89 -8.40
CA PHE A 277 -16.91 -14.56 -8.19
C PHE A 277 -15.43 -14.52 -8.56
N LYS A 278 -14.66 -15.52 -8.15
CA LYS A 278 -13.21 -15.61 -8.46
C LYS A 278 -12.92 -15.56 -9.97
N LYS A 279 -13.86 -16.03 -10.80
CA LYS A 279 -13.75 -16.05 -12.28
C LYS A 279 -14.18 -14.75 -12.96
N LEU A 280 -14.72 -13.78 -12.21
CA LEU A 280 -15.07 -12.49 -12.78
C LEU A 280 -13.84 -11.66 -13.14
N THR A 281 -14.02 -10.70 -14.03
CA THR A 281 -13.04 -9.64 -14.27
C THR A 281 -12.93 -8.73 -13.05
N SER A 282 -11.78 -8.07 -12.88
CA SER A 282 -11.52 -7.19 -11.74
C SER A 282 -12.55 -6.05 -11.62
N GLU A 283 -13.01 -5.52 -12.75
CA GLU A 283 -14.01 -4.43 -12.81
C GLU A 283 -15.37 -4.85 -12.24
N LEU A 284 -15.74 -6.12 -12.38
CA LEU A 284 -16.97 -6.64 -11.79
C LEU A 284 -16.79 -6.98 -10.31
N LYS A 285 -15.57 -7.37 -9.89
CA LYS A 285 -15.27 -7.67 -8.49
C LYS A 285 -15.32 -6.41 -7.62
N GLU A 286 -14.80 -5.28 -8.09
CA GLU A 286 -14.76 -4.03 -7.31
C GLU A 286 -16.15 -3.46 -7.00
N LEU A 287 -17.19 -3.81 -7.76
CA LEU A 287 -18.57 -3.39 -7.47
C LEU A 287 -19.06 -3.94 -6.12
N TYR A 288 -18.50 -5.06 -5.67
CA TYR A 288 -18.84 -5.64 -4.38
C TYR A 288 -18.28 -4.87 -3.17
N LEU A 289 -17.42 -3.88 -3.41
CA LEU A 289 -17.01 -2.92 -2.38
C LEU A 289 -18.13 -1.95 -1.98
N GLU A 290 -19.27 -1.90 -2.68
CA GLU A 290 -20.45 -1.12 -2.25
C GLU A 290 -20.90 -1.45 -0.80
N LYS A 291 -20.58 -2.66 -0.31
CA LYS A 291 -20.84 -3.09 1.08
C LYS A 291 -19.82 -2.61 2.10
N PHE A 292 -18.74 -1.99 1.64
CA PHE A 292 -17.60 -1.50 2.40
C PHE A 292 -17.34 -0.05 2.00
N PRO A 293 -18.23 0.90 2.33
CA PRO A 293 -18.14 2.28 1.83
C PRO A 293 -16.81 2.98 2.15
N VAL A 294 -16.19 2.70 3.30
CA VAL A 294 -14.88 3.30 3.65
C VAL A 294 -13.80 2.70 2.75
N THR A 295 -13.75 1.39 2.64
CA THR A 295 -12.81 0.67 1.76
C THR A 295 -13.03 1.04 0.30
N ARG A 296 -14.28 1.25 -0.13
CA ARG A 296 -14.65 1.72 -1.47
C ARG A 296 -14.08 3.10 -1.73
N SER A 297 -14.20 4.02 -0.78
CA SER A 297 -13.62 5.36 -0.90
C SER A 297 -12.10 5.27 -1.08
N VAL A 298 -11.42 4.44 -0.30
CA VAL A 298 -9.96 4.24 -0.43
C VAL A 298 -9.61 3.59 -1.78
N TRP A 299 -10.39 2.61 -2.21
CA TRP A 299 -10.23 1.95 -3.51
C TRP A 299 -10.35 2.95 -4.66
N ASP A 300 -11.36 3.82 -4.64
CA ASP A 300 -11.57 4.81 -5.71
C ASP A 300 -10.47 5.88 -5.75
N THR A 301 -9.80 6.15 -4.62
CA THR A 301 -8.62 7.03 -4.55
C THR A 301 -7.42 6.42 -5.30
N PHE A 302 -7.12 5.14 -5.08
CA PHE A 302 -5.89 4.51 -5.59
C PHE A 302 -6.08 3.67 -6.87
N PHE A 303 -7.30 3.23 -7.15
CA PHE A 303 -7.67 2.41 -8.31
C PHE A 303 -8.69 3.10 -9.21
N ASN A 304 -8.65 4.44 -9.28
CA ASN A 304 -9.62 5.22 -10.03
C ASN A 304 -9.78 4.75 -11.49
N ARG A 305 -11.03 4.48 -11.92
CA ARG A 305 -11.35 4.02 -13.28
C ARG A 305 -10.84 4.95 -14.38
N ARG A 306 -10.86 6.28 -14.16
CA ARG A 306 -10.32 7.27 -15.11
C ARG A 306 -8.82 7.06 -15.30
N THR A 307 -8.06 6.91 -14.21
CA THR A 307 -6.62 6.64 -14.25
C THR A 307 -6.33 5.33 -14.97
N ARG A 308 -7.07 4.25 -14.66
CA ARG A 308 -6.91 2.94 -15.33
C ARG A 308 -7.07 3.04 -16.85
N ASN A 309 -8.13 3.71 -17.30
CA ASN A 309 -8.39 3.89 -18.72
C ASN A 309 -7.34 4.79 -19.38
N ALA A 310 -6.86 5.82 -18.69
CA ALA A 310 -5.86 6.74 -19.21
C ALA A 310 -4.52 6.03 -19.45
N ILE A 311 -4.00 5.34 -18.44
CA ILE A 311 -2.68 4.68 -18.57
C ILE A 311 -2.69 3.50 -19.55
N ALA A 312 -3.85 2.86 -19.76
CA ALA A 312 -4.01 1.77 -20.72
C ALA A 312 -3.89 2.24 -22.18
N HIS A 313 -4.15 3.52 -22.45
CA HIS A 313 -4.14 4.09 -23.81
C HIS A 313 -3.09 5.19 -24.00
N ALA A 314 -2.28 5.46 -22.98
CA ALA A 314 -1.28 6.53 -23.00
C ALA A 314 -0.12 6.22 -23.93
N ASP A 315 0.33 7.24 -24.66
CA ASP A 315 1.58 7.25 -25.41
C ASP A 315 2.73 7.66 -24.48
N VAL A 316 3.76 6.81 -24.39
CA VAL A 316 4.91 7.02 -23.50
C VAL A 316 5.67 8.29 -23.86
N ASP A 317 5.88 8.57 -25.14
CA ASP A 317 6.68 9.72 -25.59
C ASP A 317 5.97 11.04 -25.27
N PHE A 318 4.63 11.03 -25.35
CA PHE A 318 3.81 12.17 -24.94
C PHE A 318 3.88 12.39 -23.43
N VAL A 319 3.83 11.33 -22.61
CA VAL A 319 3.92 11.45 -21.14
C VAL A 319 5.28 12.01 -20.73
N VAL A 320 6.37 11.52 -21.32
CA VAL A 320 7.73 11.98 -21.04
C VAL A 320 7.90 13.46 -21.40
N SER A 321 7.39 13.88 -22.55
CA SER A 321 7.58 15.25 -23.05
C SER A 321 6.65 16.30 -22.42
N SER A 322 5.40 15.93 -22.11
CA SER A 322 4.39 16.87 -21.61
C SER A 322 4.16 16.80 -20.10
N GLY A 323 4.52 15.68 -19.45
CA GLY A 323 4.12 15.38 -18.08
C GLY A 323 2.62 15.08 -17.93
N MET A 324 1.90 14.92 -19.04
CA MET A 324 0.47 14.68 -19.09
C MET A 324 0.17 13.29 -19.68
N ILE A 325 -0.83 12.64 -19.11
CA ILE A 325 -1.41 11.39 -19.60
C ILE A 325 -2.75 11.76 -20.23
N THR A 326 -2.81 11.74 -21.57
CA THR A 326 -4.02 11.99 -22.33
C THR A 326 -4.79 10.69 -22.55
N THR A 327 -6.10 10.75 -22.34
CA THR A 327 -7.00 9.69 -22.80
C THR A 327 -7.40 9.95 -24.25
N GLY A 328 -7.73 8.89 -25.00
CA GLY A 328 -8.31 9.02 -26.34
C GLY A 328 -9.67 9.75 -26.39
N LYS A 329 -10.22 10.19 -25.25
CA LYS A 329 -11.48 10.95 -25.12
C LYS A 329 -11.29 12.41 -24.71
N GLY A 330 -10.05 12.89 -24.62
CA GLY A 330 -9.75 14.28 -24.25
C GLY A 330 -9.73 14.57 -22.74
N ASP A 331 -9.93 13.56 -21.89
CA ASP A 331 -9.61 13.69 -20.46
C ASP A 331 -8.10 13.65 -20.29
N GLU A 332 -7.55 14.60 -19.54
CA GLU A 332 -6.14 14.66 -19.17
C GLU A 332 -5.96 14.30 -17.69
N LEU A 333 -4.89 13.58 -17.37
CA LEU A 333 -4.43 13.28 -16.02
C LEU A 333 -2.96 13.68 -15.93
N THR A 334 -2.52 14.27 -14.83
CA THR A 334 -1.09 14.57 -14.69
C THR A 334 -0.31 13.28 -14.39
N TYR A 335 0.92 13.18 -14.90
CA TYR A 335 1.81 12.07 -14.54
C TYR A 335 2.01 11.98 -13.02
N ILE A 336 2.07 13.13 -12.34
CA ILE A 336 2.14 13.24 -10.89
C ILE A 336 0.98 12.51 -10.19
N ASP A 337 -0.27 12.80 -10.58
CA ASP A 337 -1.45 12.18 -9.94
C ASP A 337 -1.44 10.67 -10.14
N PHE A 338 -0.97 10.22 -11.29
CA PHE A 338 -0.76 8.80 -11.55
C PHE A 338 0.31 8.18 -10.63
N VAL A 339 1.48 8.81 -10.47
CA VAL A 339 2.53 8.29 -9.55
C VAL A 339 2.02 8.29 -8.11
N LYS A 340 1.38 9.37 -7.63
CA LYS A 340 0.75 9.43 -6.30
C LYS A 340 -0.24 8.28 -6.08
N SER A 341 -1.11 8.04 -7.06
CA SER A 341 -2.09 6.95 -7.02
C SER A 341 -1.38 5.59 -6.95
N THR A 342 -0.31 5.39 -7.74
CA THR A 342 0.50 4.17 -7.75
C THR A 342 1.13 3.91 -6.38
N VAL A 343 1.78 4.90 -5.77
CA VAL A 343 2.37 4.77 -4.42
C VAL A 343 1.31 4.43 -3.38
N GLY A 344 0.16 5.12 -3.44
CA GLY A 344 -0.96 4.88 -2.54
C GLY A 344 -1.50 3.44 -2.56
N GLN A 345 -1.34 2.71 -3.67
CA GLN A 345 -1.74 1.30 -3.76
C GLN A 345 -0.97 0.38 -2.80
N LEU A 346 0.21 0.78 -2.30
CA LEU A 346 0.90 0.04 -1.23
C LEU A 346 -0.01 -0.14 -0.02
N GLN A 347 -0.82 0.86 0.32
CA GLN A 347 -1.76 0.79 1.45
C GLN A 347 -2.77 -0.34 1.25
N MET A 348 -3.28 -0.51 0.02
CA MET A 348 -4.22 -1.59 -0.31
C MET A 348 -3.54 -2.95 -0.38
N LEU A 349 -2.31 -3.03 -0.89
CA LEU A 349 -1.54 -4.28 -0.90
C LEU A 349 -1.24 -4.75 0.52
N ILE A 350 -0.83 -3.84 1.42
CA ILE A 350 -0.61 -4.14 2.85
C ILE A 350 -1.92 -4.61 3.48
N LEU A 351 -3.02 -3.90 3.24
CA LEU A 351 -4.35 -4.25 3.74
C LEU A 351 -4.75 -5.68 3.37
N PHE A 352 -4.66 -6.05 2.09
CA PHE A 352 -5.00 -7.40 1.67
C PHE A 352 -3.99 -8.45 2.10
N THR A 353 -2.70 -8.10 2.21
CA THR A 353 -1.69 -9.02 2.76
C THR A 353 -1.98 -9.35 4.22
N ASP A 354 -2.36 -8.34 5.01
CA ASP A 354 -2.74 -8.45 6.41
C ASP A 354 -4.08 -9.17 6.59
N TYR A 355 -5.01 -8.97 5.67
CA TYR A 355 -6.31 -9.65 5.69
C TYR A 355 -6.21 -11.13 5.30
N VAL A 356 -5.39 -11.48 4.31
CA VAL A 356 -5.09 -12.88 3.99
C VAL A 356 -4.40 -13.58 5.18
N LYS A 357 -3.49 -12.86 5.88
CA LYS A 357 -2.90 -13.35 7.13
C LYS A 357 -3.98 -13.65 8.18
N LEU A 358 -4.96 -12.76 8.38
CA LEU A 358 -6.06 -13.00 9.32
C LEU A 358 -6.78 -14.31 9.00
N CYS A 359 -7.13 -14.55 7.73
CA CYS A 359 -7.78 -15.79 7.31
C CYS A 359 -6.91 -17.03 7.59
N ARG A 360 -5.59 -16.95 7.38
CA ARG A 360 -4.67 -18.05 7.73
C ARG A 360 -4.67 -18.31 9.23
N ILE A 361 -4.56 -17.27 10.06
CA ILE A 361 -4.59 -17.39 11.53
C ILE A 361 -5.88 -18.08 11.98
N TYR A 362 -7.05 -17.65 11.49
CA TYR A 362 -8.33 -18.27 11.81
C TYR A 362 -8.39 -19.73 11.36
N GLY A 363 -7.92 -20.04 10.14
CA GLY A 363 -7.90 -21.39 9.62
C GLY A 363 -6.97 -22.33 10.40
N HIS A 364 -5.79 -21.86 10.83
CA HIS A 364 -4.89 -22.65 11.69
C HIS A 364 -5.45 -22.85 13.09
N TRP A 365 -6.01 -21.79 13.69
CA TRP A 365 -6.59 -21.88 15.03
C TRP A 365 -7.72 -22.91 15.09
N ARG A 366 -8.60 -22.93 14.10
CA ARG A 366 -9.70 -23.90 14.02
C ARG A 366 -9.20 -25.34 13.89
N ARG A 367 -8.25 -25.57 12.96
CA ARG A 367 -7.65 -26.90 12.76
C ARG A 367 -6.99 -27.42 14.04
N ALA A 368 -6.28 -26.55 14.78
CA ALA A 368 -5.65 -26.92 16.05
C ALA A 368 -6.66 -27.32 17.14
N ILE A 369 -7.82 -26.66 17.20
CA ILE A 369 -8.92 -27.04 18.10
C ILE A 369 -9.49 -28.40 17.70
N ASP A 370 -9.80 -28.58 16.41
CA ASP A 370 -10.40 -29.82 15.91
C ASP A 370 -9.44 -31.03 16.04
N GLU A 371 -8.12 -30.81 16.00
CA GLU A 371 -7.07 -31.81 16.20
C GLU A 371 -6.73 -32.09 17.68
N SER A 372 -7.24 -31.30 18.63
CA SER A 372 -7.02 -31.46 20.07
C SER A 372 -8.29 -31.92 20.83
N PRO A 373 -8.87 -33.10 20.54
CA PRO A 373 -10.18 -33.52 21.08
C PRO A 373 -10.21 -33.81 22.60
N ASN A 374 -9.11 -33.60 23.34
CA ASN A 374 -8.96 -34.00 24.74
C ASN A 374 -8.56 -32.85 25.69
N GLN A 375 -9.04 -31.62 25.49
CA GLN A 375 -9.04 -30.61 26.57
C GLN A 375 -10.46 -30.40 27.09
N PRO A 376 -10.77 -30.75 28.36
CA PRO A 376 -12.06 -30.47 28.95
C PRO A 376 -12.24 -28.94 29.08
N THR A 377 -13.41 -28.47 28.63
CA THR A 377 -13.92 -27.09 28.76
C THR A 377 -13.96 -26.59 30.19
#